data_AF-A0A2E3J1N7-F1
#
_entry.id   AF-A0A2E3J1N7-F1
#
_cell.length_a   1.000
_cell.length_b   1.000
_cell.length_c   1.000
_cell.angle_alpha   90.00
_cell.angle_beta   90.00
_cell.angle_gamma   90.00
#
_symmetry.space_group_name_H-M   'P 1'
#
loop_
_entity.id
_entity.type
_entity.pdbx_description
1 polymer ?
#
loop_
_entity_poly.entity_id
_entity_poly.type
_entity_poly.pdbx_seq_one_letter_code
_entity_poly.pdbx_strand_id
1 'polypeptide(L)'
;MPSIARQVLKTILSLTILGFIAIQVDLSQTITLIQSLNLVYLAGVLALGVFGIFVSTQKWSLLLTQAGTPIPFGQLLRLFWIGVFFNNLLPGRTGGDLVRAYGTAKDSPNRAGAAL
;
A
#
# COMPACT_ATOMS: atom_id res chain seq x y z
N MET A 1 4.72 -30.45 -6.40
CA MET A 1 3.45 -30.14 -7.10
C MET A 1 2.24 -29.73 -6.22
N PRO A 2 2.22 -29.77 -4.86
CA PRO A 2 1.01 -29.39 -4.10
C PRO A 2 0.80 -27.86 -3.94
N SER A 3 1.79 -27.02 -4.24
CA SER A 3 1.72 -25.57 -4.09
C SER A 3 0.91 -24.87 -5.19
N ILE A 4 0.95 -25.39 -6.42
CA ILE A 4 0.26 -24.81 -7.59
C ILE A 4 -1.24 -25.04 -7.48
N ALA A 5 -1.68 -26.24 -7.10
CA ALA A 5 -3.10 -26.56 -6.90
C ALA A 5 -3.77 -25.64 -5.86
N ARG A 6 -3.07 -25.34 -4.76
CA ARG A 6 -3.57 -24.42 -3.72
C ARG A 6 -3.66 -22.97 -4.21
N GLN A 7 -2.73 -22.53 -5.07
CA GLN A 7 -2.77 -21.19 -5.66
C GLN A 7 -3.93 -21.06 -6.65
N VAL A 8 -4.08 -22.03 -7.56
CA VAL A 8 -5.17 -22.07 -8.53
C VAL A 8 -6.53 -22.06 -7.83
N LEU A 9 -6.70 -22.88 -6.77
CA LEU A 9 -7.93 -22.90 -5.98
C LEU A 9 -8.24 -21.54 -5.34
N LYS A 10 -7.23 -20.88 -4.75
CA LYS A 10 -7.40 -19.54 -4.18
C LYS A 10 -7.78 -18.49 -5.23
N THR A 11 -7.15 -18.55 -6.41
CA THR A 11 -7.45 -17.63 -7.50
C THR A 11 -8.86 -17.83 -8.01
N ILE A 12 -9.28 -19.08 -8.23
CA ILE A 12 -10.65 -19.41 -8.65
C ILE A 12 -11.65 -18.93 -7.59
N LEU A 13 -11.42 -19.24 -6.32
CA LEU A 13 -12.30 -18.81 -5.23
C LEU A 13 -12.39 -17.27 -5.15
N SER A 14 -11.26 -16.58 -5.28
CA SER A 14 -11.20 -15.12 -5.31
C SER A 14 -11.99 -14.54 -6.49
N LEU A 15 -11.82 -15.10 -7.68
CA LEU A 15 -12.54 -14.67 -8.89
C LEU A 15 -14.04 -14.95 -8.78
N THR A 16 -14.44 -16.09 -8.23
CA THR A 16 -15.85 -16.43 -8.03
C THR A 16 -16.52 -15.46 -7.06
N ILE A 17 -15.86 -15.13 -5.94
CA ILE A 17 -16.39 -14.16 -4.97
C ILE A 17 -16.50 -12.76 -5.60
N LEU A 18 -15.46 -12.31 -6.29
CA LEU A 18 -15.46 -11.01 -6.97
C LEU A 18 -16.55 -10.94 -8.06
N GLY A 19 -16.71 -12.00 -8.86
CA GLY A 19 -17.76 -12.10 -9.87
C GLY A 19 -19.16 -12.10 -9.25
N PHE A 20 -19.35 -12.83 -8.15
CA PHE A 20 -20.62 -12.83 -7.42
C PHE A 20 -20.99 -11.44 -6.89
N ILE A 21 -20.03 -10.72 -6.32
CA ILE A 21 -20.23 -9.33 -5.87
C ILE A 21 -20.53 -8.42 -7.07
N ALA A 22 -19.79 -8.54 -8.17
CA ALA A 22 -19.97 -7.69 -9.35
C ALA A 22 -21.36 -7.82 -9.97
N ILE A 23 -21.99 -9.00 -9.91
CA ILE A 23 -23.36 -9.22 -10.40
C ILE A 23 -24.41 -8.63 -9.44
N GLN A 24 -24.11 -8.58 -8.14
CA GLN A 24 -25.01 -8.03 -7.10
C GLN A 24 -24.95 -6.49 -7.03
N VAL A 25 -23.86 -5.89 -7.52
CA VAL A 25 -23.66 -4.43 -7.47
C VAL A 25 -24.34 -3.76 -8.65
N ASP A 26 -25.39 -2.99 -8.37
CA ASP A 26 -25.96 -2.07 -9.35
C ASP A 26 -25.01 -0.87 -9.53
N LEU A 27 -24.25 -0.91 -10.63
CA LEU A 27 -23.30 0.15 -10.98
C LEU A 27 -23.99 1.51 -11.13
N SER A 28 -25.25 1.54 -11.57
CA SER A 28 -26.01 2.77 -11.75
C SER A 28 -26.28 3.43 -10.41
N GLN A 29 -26.76 2.66 -9.44
CA GLN A 29 -27.00 3.14 -8.06
C GLN A 29 -25.71 3.58 -7.39
N THR A 30 -24.61 2.84 -7.61
CA THR A 30 -23.30 3.17 -7.06
C THR A 30 -22.79 4.51 -7.59
N ILE A 31 -22.95 4.78 -8.89
CA ILE A 31 -22.56 6.06 -9.51
C ILE A 31 -23.41 7.21 -8.96
N THR A 32 -24.72 7.02 -8.79
CA THR A 32 -25.58 8.06 -8.19
C THR A 32 -25.20 8.37 -6.75
N LEU A 33 -24.86 7.34 -5.97
CA LEU A 33 -24.32 7.49 -4.61
C LEU A 33 -23.02 8.30 -4.60
N ILE A 34 -22.09 8.01 -5.51
CA ILE A 34 -20.83 8.76 -5.67
C ILE A 34 -21.09 10.23 -6.01
N GLN A 35 -22.06 10.52 -6.87
CA GLN A 35 -22.44 11.89 -7.23
C GLN A 35 -23.10 12.64 -6.07
N SER A 36 -23.80 11.93 -5.19
CA SER A 36 -24.40 12.50 -3.98
C SER A 36 -23.44 12.62 -2.79
N LEU A 37 -22.16 12.27 -2.97
CA LEU A 37 -21.18 12.32 -1.88
C LEU A 37 -20.99 13.75 -1.38
N ASN A 38 -21.14 13.91 -0.07
CA ASN A 38 -20.81 15.15 0.59
C ASN A 38 -19.27 15.28 0.68
N LEU A 39 -18.74 16.32 0.02
CA LEU A 39 -17.31 16.63 -0.01
C LEU A 39 -16.71 16.81 1.40
N VAL A 40 -17.49 17.24 2.39
CA VAL A 40 -17.04 17.39 3.79
C VAL A 40 -16.73 16.03 4.41
N TYR A 41 -17.59 15.02 4.19
CA TYR A 41 -17.33 13.66 4.68
C TYR A 41 -16.14 13.04 3.96
N LEU A 42 -16.02 13.25 2.64
CA LEU A 42 -14.87 12.79 1.88
C LEU A 42 -13.55 13.40 2.41
N ALA A 43 -13.52 14.72 2.59
CA ALA A 43 -12.38 15.41 3.17
C ALA A 43 -12.08 14.92 4.59
N GLY A 44 -13.11 14.67 5.41
CA GLY A 44 -12.98 14.12 6.76
C GLY A 44 -12.31 12.74 6.77
N VAL A 45 -12.75 11.82 5.91
CA VAL A 45 -12.14 10.48 5.80
C VAL A 45 -10.68 10.56 5.32
N LEU A 46 -10.39 11.41 4.34
CA LEU A 46 -9.01 11.62 3.87
C LEU A 46 -8.13 12.21 4.97
N ALA A 47 -8.62 13.22 5.70
CA ALA A 47 -7.91 13.83 6.81
C ALA A 47 -7.64 12.82 7.94
N LEU A 48 -8.62 11.98 8.28
CA LEU A 48 -8.45 10.89 9.25
C LEU A 48 -7.39 9.87 8.79
N GLY A 49 -7.37 9.52 7.50
CA GLY A 49 -6.35 8.64 6.94
C GLY A 49 -4.95 9.23 7.06
N VAL A 50 -4.77 10.50 6.67
CA VAL A 50 -3.50 11.24 6.83
C VAL A 50 -3.10 11.30 8.30
N PHE A 51 -4.04 11.62 9.19
CA PHE A 51 -3.80 11.67 10.63
C PHE A 51 -3.35 10.32 11.19
N GLY A 52 -3.96 9.22 10.73
CA GLY A 52 -3.53 7.86 11.10
C GLY A 52 -2.08 7.56 10.72
N ILE A 53 -1.60 8.09 9.59
CA ILE A 53 -0.20 7.98 9.17
C ILE A 53 0.71 8.78 10.12
N PHE A 54 0.33 10.00 10.50
CA PHE A 54 1.08 10.80 11.47
C PHE A 54 1.19 10.10 12.83
N VAL A 55 0.07 9.59 13.37
CA VAL A 55 0.05 8.86 14.65
C VAL A 55 0.93 7.61 14.57
N SER A 56 0.85 6.87 13.47
CA SER A 56 1.69 5.69 13.26
C SER A 56 3.17 6.06 13.21
N THR A 57 3.52 7.13 12.51
CA THR A 57 4.90 7.64 12.43
C THR A 57 5.41 8.05 13.80
N GLN A 58 4.60 8.75 14.61
CA GLN A 58 4.98 9.16 15.98
C GLN A 58 5.24 7.95 16.86
N LYS A 59 4.34 6.95 16.83
CA LYS A 59 4.51 5.70 17.56
C LYS A 59 5.84 5.02 17.21
N TRP A 60 6.15 4.92 15.92
CA TRP A 60 7.39 4.29 15.47
C TRP A 60 8.63 5.14 15.75
N SER A 61 8.51 6.46 15.74
CA SER A 61 9.60 7.36 16.15
C SER A 61 9.99 7.07 17.60
N LEU A 62 9.02 6.96 18.50
CA LEU A 62 9.27 6.64 19.91
C LEU A 62 9.92 5.26 20.09
N LEU A 63 9.43 4.25 19.37
CA LEU A 63 9.98 2.89 19.42
C LEU A 63 11.43 2.86 18.93
N LEU A 64 11.74 3.54 17.83
CA LEU A 64 13.07 3.59 17.24
C LEU A 64 14.07 4.37 18.12
N THR A 65 13.61 5.46 18.74
CA THR A 65 14.41 6.19 19.73
C THR A 65 14.74 5.30 20.94
N GLN A 66 13.78 4.53 21.45
CA GLN A 66 14.03 3.59 22.55
C GLN A 66 14.93 2.41 22.14
N ALA A 67 14.87 1.99 20.87
CA ALA A 67 15.73 0.95 20.31
C ALA A 67 17.15 1.45 19.95
N GLY A 68 17.51 2.70 20.29
CA GLY A 68 18.84 3.26 20.03
C GLY A 68 19.10 3.67 18.58
N THR A 69 18.07 3.72 17.73
CA THR A 69 18.17 4.08 16.31
C THR A 69 17.24 5.26 15.98
N PRO A 70 17.48 6.46 16.54
CA PRO A 70 16.61 7.61 16.31
C PRO A 70 16.63 8.01 14.83
N ILE A 71 15.48 7.93 14.17
CA ILE A 71 15.27 8.43 12.80
C ILE A 71 14.53 9.76 12.89
N PRO A 72 14.96 10.82 12.18
CA PRO A 72 14.24 12.08 12.13
C PRO A 72 12.79 11.89 11.69
N PHE A 73 11.85 12.52 12.39
CA PHE A 73 10.41 12.33 12.15
C PHE A 73 10.02 12.52 10.68
N GLY A 74 10.56 13.54 10.00
CA GLY A 74 10.27 13.78 8.57
C GLY A 74 10.76 12.66 7.64
N GLN A 75 11.89 12.02 7.96
CA GLN A 75 12.39 10.87 7.21
C GLN A 75 11.51 9.64 7.45
N LEU A 76 11.08 9.42 8.70
CA LEU A 76 10.18 8.32 9.04
C LEU A 76 8.79 8.52 8.41
N LEU A 77 8.28 9.75 8.41
CA LEU A 77 7.01 10.09 7.77
C LEU A 77 7.06 9.81 6.27
N ARG A 78 8.18 10.17 5.60
CA ARG A 78 8.40 9.85 4.19
C ARG A 78 8.40 8.33 3.95
N LEU A 79 9.06 7.55 4.81
CA LEU A 79 9.07 6.09 4.72
C LEU A 79 7.66 5.50 4.87
N PHE A 80 6.86 6.03 5.80
CA PHE A 80 5.47 5.63 5.98
C PHE A 80 4.62 5.90 4.74
N TRP A 81 4.75 7.08 4.13
CA TRP A 81 4.06 7.40 2.89
C TRP A 81 4.47 6.52 1.71
N ILE A 82 5.77 6.23 1.57
CA ILE A 82 6.28 5.28 0.58
C ILE A 82 5.68 3.88 0.81
N GLY A 83 5.62 3.44 2.07
CA GLY A 83 4.99 2.17 2.44
C GLY A 83 3.51 2.11 2.08
N VAL A 84 2.75 3.16 2.39
CA VAL A 84 1.32 3.27 2.03
C VAL A 84 1.13 3.27 0.52
N PHE A 85 1.95 4.01 -0.22
CA PHE A 85 1.94 4.03 -1.69
C PHE A 85 2.11 2.62 -2.26
N PHE A 86 3.14 1.90 -1.82
CA PHE A 86 3.41 0.54 -2.32
C PHE A 86 2.33 -0.45 -1.90
N ASN A 87 1.77 -0.32 -0.70
CA ASN A 87 0.67 -1.18 -0.25
C ASN A 87 -0.61 -1.01 -1.10
N ASN A 88 -0.86 0.20 -1.63
CA ASN A 88 -2.05 0.48 -2.43
C ASN A 88 -1.85 0.21 -3.93
N LEU A 89 -0.65 0.44 -4.46
CA LEU A 89 -0.39 0.34 -5.91
C LEU A 89 0.15 -1.01 -6.35
N LEU A 90 0.71 -1.82 -5.45
CA LEU A 90 1.26 -3.13 -5.81
C LEU A 90 0.31 -4.24 -5.38
N PRO A 91 -0.45 -4.85 -6.31
CA PRO A 91 -1.20 -6.05 -6.02
C PRO A 91 -0.23 -7.22 -5.79
N GLY A 92 -0.06 -7.65 -4.55
CA GLY A 92 0.64 -8.89 -4.20
C GLY A 92 2.17 -8.78 -4.11
N ARG A 93 2.86 -9.89 -4.43
CA ARG A 93 4.29 -10.15 -4.13
C ARG A 93 5.30 -9.19 -4.78
N THR A 94 4.88 -8.39 -5.76
CA THR A 94 5.68 -7.38 -6.48
C THR A 94 6.14 -6.21 -5.59
N GLY A 95 5.52 -6.01 -4.42
CA GLY A 95 6.00 -5.10 -3.37
C GLY A 95 7.46 -5.33 -2.97
N GLY A 96 7.87 -6.59 -2.86
CA GLY A 96 9.22 -6.96 -2.43
C GLY A 96 10.31 -6.63 -3.45
N ASP A 97 10.01 -6.80 -4.74
CA ASP A 97 10.98 -6.57 -5.82
C ASP A 97 11.27 -5.08 -6.01
N LEU A 98 10.29 -4.20 -5.78
CA LEU A 98 10.50 -2.75 -5.83
C LEU A 98 11.23 -2.20 -4.60
N VAL A 99 11.02 -2.78 -3.42
CA VAL A 99 11.83 -2.44 -2.22
C VAL A 99 13.29 -2.85 -2.44
N ARG A 100 13.54 -4.00 -3.07
CA ARG A 100 14.89 -4.43 -3.48
C ARG A 100 15.48 -3.47 -4.51
N ALA A 101 14.73 -3.08 -5.54
CA ALA A 101 15.17 -2.11 -6.56
C ALA A 101 15.45 -0.72 -5.97
N TYR A 102 14.64 -0.26 -5.02
CA TYR A 102 14.88 1.00 -4.31
C TYR A 102 16.11 0.94 -3.41
N GLY A 103 16.31 -0.18 -2.69
CA GLY A 103 17.50 -0.44 -1.89
C GLY A 103 18.78 -0.42 -2.74
N THR A 104 18.79 -1.15 -3.87
CA THR A 104 19.95 -1.18 -4.78
C THR A 104 20.19 0.14 -5.50
N ALA A 105 19.14 0.88 -5.85
CA ALA A 105 19.27 2.22 -6.45
C ALA A 105 19.84 3.24 -5.46
N LYS A 106 19.49 3.15 -4.17
CA LYS A 106 20.00 4.04 -3.13
C LYS A 106 21.44 3.72 -2.72
N ASP A 107 21.84 2.45 -2.78
CA ASP A 107 23.19 1.98 -2.46
C ASP A 107 24.17 2.02 -3.66
N SER A 108 23.73 2.46 -4.84
CA SER A 108 24.57 2.57 -6.03
C SER A 108 24.81 4.03 -6.46
N PRO A 109 25.81 4.74 -5.90
CA PRO A 109 26.20 6.05 -6.41
C PRO A 109 26.92 5.99 -7.78
N ASN A 110 27.34 4.82 -8.29
CA ASN A 110 28.18 4.81 -9.50
C ASN A 110 28.33 3.48 -10.26
N ARG A 111 27.23 2.84 -10.72
CA ARG A 111 27.32 1.73 -11.71
C ARG A 111 26.19 1.75 -12.74
N ALA A 112 26.12 2.82 -13.53
CA ALA A 112 25.42 2.82 -14.82
C ALA A 112 26.27 2.17 -15.94
N GLY A 113 27.04 1.14 -15.61
CA GLY A 113 27.98 0.51 -16.55
C GLY A 113 28.35 -0.90 -16.12
N ALA A 114 27.41 -1.84 -16.26
CA ALA A 114 27.67 -3.27 -16.33
C ALA A 114 26.36 -4.02 -16.68
N ALA A 115 25.91 -3.87 -17.91
CA ALA A 115 25.01 -4.82 -18.56
C ALA A 115 25.43 -4.88 -20.04
N LEU A 116 26.56 -5.53 -20.27
CA LEU A 116 26.78 -6.36 -21.46
C LEU A 116 26.38 -7.78 -21.08
#